data_AF-A0A8B6Y461-F1
#
_entry.id   AF-A0A8B6Y461-F1
#
_cell.length_a   1.000
_cell.length_b   1.000
_cell.length_c   1.000
_cell.angle_alpha   90.00
_cell.angle_beta   90.00
_cell.angle_gamma   90.00
#
_symmetry.space_group_name_H-M   'P 1'
#
loop_
_entity.id
_entity.type
_entity.pdbx_description
1 polymer ?
#
loop_
_entity_poly.entity_id
_entity_poly.type
_entity_poly.pdbx_seq_one_letter_code
_entity_poly.pdbx_strand_id
1 'polypeptide(L)'
;MVNICAVFNCRTGYKFKKNESSSLSASKAVFSFPKDTVLKEKWMKFANRKDWKPSKHSVICLDHFEKKYLKYGKGVTLKYELNPVSTIYSDEISIPPSIIPKIPTFRKPPTDQHSTIPDEIHTFQEMDKIKNIDMLHEPNSPNGFSFQRYESFVLYYHLFFVDTTPFIESICIDNNLHIKLHYKSSPLPLPKWFRTINNCKLISLSILNNLVLYMHNLVEENLYGLVNELSN
;
A
#
# COMPACT_ATOMS: atom_id res chain seq x y z
N MET A 1 45.51 6.70 11.84
CA MET A 1 44.78 5.95 10.78
C MET A 1 43.32 5.90 11.21
N VAL A 2 42.39 6.39 10.39
CA VAL A 2 40.98 6.51 10.80
C VAL A 2 40.28 5.18 10.54
N ASN A 3 39.64 4.63 11.56
CA ASN A 3 38.88 3.39 11.43
C ASN A 3 37.56 3.69 10.70
N ILE A 4 37.40 3.11 9.51
CA ILE A 4 36.25 3.33 8.63
C ILE A 4 35.28 2.15 8.77
N CYS A 5 33.98 2.42 8.87
CA CYS A 5 32.97 1.37 8.97
C CYS A 5 32.94 0.49 7.70
N ALA A 6 32.89 -0.83 7.90
CA ALA A 6 32.88 -1.83 6.84
C ALA A 6 31.48 -2.08 6.25
N VAL A 7 30.41 -1.59 6.87
CA VAL A 7 29.04 -1.82 6.39
C VAL A 7 28.81 -1.06 5.08
N PHE A 8 28.07 -1.67 4.16
CA PHE A 8 27.68 -1.04 2.90
C PHE A 8 26.92 0.27 3.15
N ASN A 9 27.29 1.32 2.41
CA ASN A 9 26.71 2.67 2.50
C ASN A 9 26.83 3.39 3.86
N CYS A 10 27.57 2.83 4.84
CA CYS A 10 27.82 3.51 6.10
C CYS A 10 28.98 4.51 5.97
N ARG A 11 28.75 5.78 6.33
CA ARG A 11 29.73 6.85 6.22
C ARG A 11 30.46 7.19 7.52
N THR A 12 30.27 6.40 8.58
CA THR A 12 30.99 6.61 9.85
C THR A 12 32.51 6.49 9.64
N GLY A 13 33.24 7.55 10.00
CA GLY A 13 34.70 7.62 9.87
C GLY A 13 35.23 8.14 8.52
N TYR A 14 34.37 8.46 7.54
CA TYR A 14 34.78 9.12 6.31
C TYR A 14 34.95 10.63 6.48
N LYS A 15 35.82 11.25 5.65
CA LYS A 15 35.91 12.71 5.56
C LYS A 15 34.60 13.26 4.98
N PHE A 16 34.07 14.32 5.58
CA PHE A 16 32.87 15.00 5.11
C PHE A 16 33.00 15.47 3.66
N LYS A 17 31.91 15.36 2.90
CA LYS A 17 31.72 16.14 1.67
C LYS A 17 31.18 17.53 2.06
N LYS A 18 31.57 18.56 1.30
CA LYS A 18 31.30 19.98 1.57
C LYS A 18 29.82 20.37 1.75
N ASN A 19 28.87 19.46 1.44
CA ASN A 19 27.43 19.72 1.37
C ASN A 19 26.57 18.76 2.24
N GLU A 20 27.15 17.96 3.13
CA GLU A 20 26.38 17.04 4.00
C GLU A 20 26.27 17.58 5.44
N SER A 21 25.05 17.55 5.99
CA SER A 21 24.74 18.02 7.35
C SER A 21 25.60 17.32 8.41
N SER A 22 26.07 18.12 9.36
CA SER A 22 27.10 17.83 10.39
C SER A 22 26.80 16.68 11.37
N SER A 23 25.67 15.99 11.25
CA SER A 23 25.14 15.04 12.25
C SER A 23 25.49 13.56 12.02
N LEU A 24 25.96 13.15 10.84
CA LEU A 24 26.19 11.73 10.49
C LEU A 24 27.59 11.16 10.80
N SER A 25 28.51 11.98 11.30
CA SER A 25 29.95 11.70 11.27
C SER A 25 30.66 11.99 12.60
N ALA A 26 29.90 12.06 13.69
CA ALA A 26 30.51 12.03 15.02
C ALA A 26 31.39 10.77 15.15
N SER A 27 32.54 10.89 15.83
CA SER A 27 33.41 9.76 16.12
C SER A 27 32.69 8.78 17.05
N LYS A 28 31.98 7.82 16.45
CA LYS A 28 31.24 6.78 17.16
C LYS A 28 32.20 5.66 17.57
N ALA A 29 31.85 4.95 18.64
CA ALA A 29 32.52 3.70 19.00
C ALA A 29 32.45 2.71 17.83
N VAL A 30 33.59 2.06 17.57
CA VAL A 30 33.77 1.10 16.49
C VAL A 30 34.29 -0.21 17.06
N PHE A 31 33.85 -1.32 16.47
CA PHE A 31 34.17 -2.66 16.92
C PHE A 31 34.87 -3.44 15.82
N SER A 32 36.02 -4.02 16.13
CA SER A 32 36.75 -4.90 15.21
C SER A 32 36.02 -6.24 15.03
N PHE A 33 36.27 -6.90 13.90
CA PHE A 33 35.70 -8.22 13.66
C PHE A 33 36.18 -9.23 14.73
N PRO A 34 35.28 -10.11 15.21
CA PRO A 34 35.63 -11.14 16.19
C PRO A 34 36.59 -12.18 15.61
N LYS A 35 37.32 -12.87 16.50
CA LYS A 35 38.19 -13.99 16.13
C LYS A 35 37.40 -15.25 15.78
N ASP A 36 36.22 -15.43 16.37
CA ASP A 36 35.35 -16.58 16.13
C ASP A 36 34.86 -16.62 14.69
N THR A 37 35.10 -17.73 14.01
CA THR A 37 34.82 -17.91 12.57
C THR A 37 33.34 -17.73 12.26
N VAL A 38 32.45 -18.31 13.07
CA VAL A 38 31.00 -18.26 12.87
C VAL A 38 30.44 -16.83 13.02
N LEU A 39 30.86 -16.10 14.06
CA LEU A 39 30.39 -14.74 14.29
C LEU A 39 30.96 -13.77 13.24
N LYS A 40 32.22 -13.99 12.85
CA LYS A 40 32.87 -13.26 11.77
C LYS A 40 32.14 -13.44 10.45
N GLU A 41 31.71 -14.65 10.10
CA GLU A 41 30.90 -14.90 8.91
C GLU A 41 29.55 -14.17 8.95
N LYS A 42 28.88 -14.14 10.11
CA LYS A 42 27.63 -13.37 10.26
C LYS A 42 27.84 -11.88 10.02
N TRP A 43 28.91 -11.30 10.58
CA TRP A 43 29.26 -9.89 10.36
C TRP A 43 29.69 -9.62 8.92
N MET A 44 30.37 -10.57 8.27
CA MET A 44 30.74 -10.47 6.85
C MET A 44 29.50 -10.47 5.96
N LYS A 45 28.52 -11.35 6.23
CA LYS A 45 27.24 -11.36 5.53
C LYS A 45 26.50 -10.03 5.70
N PHE A 46 26.52 -9.47 6.90
CA PHE A 46 25.88 -8.18 7.17
C PHE A 46 26.58 -6.99 6.49
N ALA A 47 27.91 -6.99 6.41
CA ALA A 47 28.65 -5.93 5.72
C ALA A 47 28.25 -5.82 4.23
N ASN A 48 27.74 -6.90 3.65
CA ASN A 48 27.13 -6.98 2.32
C ASN A 48 27.99 -6.39 1.18
N ARG A 49 29.31 -6.61 1.24
CA ARG A 49 30.27 -6.19 0.19
C ARG A 49 30.64 -7.38 -0.68
N LYS A 50 30.47 -7.23 -1.99
CA LYS A 50 30.85 -8.24 -3.00
C LYS A 50 32.37 -8.46 -2.99
N ASP A 51 32.79 -9.72 -2.95
CA ASP A 51 34.20 -10.16 -3.01
C ASP A 51 35.13 -9.54 -1.94
N TRP A 52 34.57 -9.13 -0.80
CA TRP A 52 35.32 -8.43 0.25
C TRP A 52 35.59 -9.32 1.46
N LYS A 53 36.80 -9.22 2.01
CA LYS A 53 37.21 -9.89 3.26
C LYS A 53 37.65 -8.85 4.30
N PRO A 54 37.28 -9.02 5.58
CA PRO A 54 37.67 -8.10 6.64
C PRO A 54 39.18 -8.19 6.89
N SER A 55 39.83 -7.03 6.88
CA SER A 55 41.22 -6.83 7.29
C SER A 55 41.29 -6.51 8.80
N LYS A 56 42.49 -6.44 9.38
CA LYS A 56 42.70 -6.06 10.80
C LYS A 56 42.15 -4.66 11.14
N HIS A 57 41.97 -3.82 10.14
CA HIS A 57 41.45 -2.46 10.26
C HIS A 57 39.96 -2.35 9.94
N SER A 58 39.32 -3.45 9.57
CA SER A 58 37.89 -3.46 9.29
C SER A 58 37.13 -3.44 10.60
N VAL A 59 36.23 -2.46 10.74
CA VAL A 59 35.42 -2.26 11.94
C VAL A 59 33.96 -2.02 11.57
N ILE A 60 33.04 -2.24 12.51
CA ILE A 60 31.63 -1.88 12.40
C ILE A 60 31.29 -0.87 13.51
N CYS A 61 30.56 0.21 13.18
CA CYS A 61 30.18 1.21 14.18
C CYS A 61 29.00 0.75 15.05
N LEU A 62 28.82 1.40 16.20
CA LEU A 62 27.79 1.05 17.19
C LEU A 62 26.35 1.10 16.68
N ASP A 63 26.04 1.90 15.65
CA ASP A 63 24.68 2.07 15.16
C ASP A 63 24.11 0.78 14.54
N HIS A 64 24.99 -0.12 14.09
CA HIS A 64 24.59 -1.38 13.47
C HIS A 64 24.29 -2.48 14.49
N PHE A 65 24.50 -2.21 15.79
CA PHE A 65 24.24 -3.16 16.86
C PHE A 65 23.01 -2.74 17.65
N GLU A 66 22.15 -3.72 17.94
CA GLU A 66 21.06 -3.51 18.89
C GLU A 66 21.60 -3.15 20.28
N LYS A 67 20.91 -2.22 20.95
CA LYS A 67 21.28 -1.73 22.29
C LYS A 67 21.43 -2.87 23.32
N LYS A 68 20.73 -4.00 23.15
CA LYS A 68 20.84 -5.18 24.02
C LYS A 68 22.25 -5.77 24.08
N TYR A 69 23.00 -5.65 22.98
CA TYR A 69 24.37 -6.15 22.85
C TYR A 69 25.42 -5.16 23.34
N LEU A 70 25.03 -3.91 23.60
CA LEU A 70 25.94 -2.85 24.01
C LEU A 70 26.03 -2.79 25.54
N LYS A 71 27.25 -2.58 26.04
CA LYS A 71 27.55 -2.27 27.44
C LYS A 71 28.10 -0.85 27.49
N TYR A 72 27.39 0.03 28.19
CA TYR A 72 27.79 1.40 28.43
C TYR A 72 28.58 1.48 29.74
N GLY A 73 29.81 1.99 29.66
CA GLY A 73 30.67 2.26 30.81
C GLY A 73 31.54 3.49 30.52
N LYS A 74 32.83 3.45 30.82
CA LYS A 74 33.80 4.49 30.38
C LYS A 74 33.88 4.61 28.84
N GLY A 75 33.48 3.57 28.13
CA GLY A 75 33.26 3.55 26.69
C GLY A 75 32.16 2.55 26.34
N VAL A 76 31.76 2.51 25.07
CA VAL A 76 30.78 1.52 24.57
C VAL A 76 31.54 0.26 24.17
N THR A 77 31.15 -0.88 24.74
CA THR A 77 31.74 -2.21 24.44
C THR A 77 30.64 -3.22 24.06
N LEU A 78 31.00 -4.26 23.31
CA LEU A 78 30.06 -5.33 22.95
C LEU A 78 30.10 -6.47 23.97
N LYS A 79 28.93 -7.00 24.31
CA LYS A 79 28.78 -8.24 25.08
C LYS A 79 28.94 -9.44 24.16
N TYR A 80 30.17 -9.92 23.99
CA TYR A 80 30.46 -11.06 23.11
C TYR A 80 29.79 -12.37 23.56
N GLU A 81 29.50 -12.54 24.85
CA GLU A 81 28.76 -13.67 25.43
C GLU A 81 27.38 -13.90 24.77
N LEU A 82 26.77 -12.83 24.25
CA LEU A 82 25.44 -12.88 23.63
C LEU A 82 25.49 -13.09 22.11
N ASN A 83 26.66 -13.37 21.54
CA ASN A 83 26.88 -13.48 20.09
C ASN A 83 26.30 -12.29 19.32
N PRO A 84 26.82 -11.06 19.54
CA PRO A 84 26.23 -9.85 19.00
C PRO A 84 26.27 -9.89 17.48
N VAL A 85 25.10 -9.88 16.84
CA VAL A 85 24.99 -9.79 15.38
C VAL A 85 24.60 -8.37 15.02
N SER A 86 25.31 -7.78 14.07
CA SER A 86 24.90 -6.51 13.48
C SER A 86 23.61 -6.74 12.69
N THR A 87 22.52 -6.12 13.11
CA THR A 87 21.16 -6.34 12.57
C THR A 87 20.54 -5.06 11.99
N ILE A 88 21.11 -3.89 12.26
CA ILE A 88 20.49 -2.60 11.94
C ILE A 88 21.16 -1.99 10.72
N TYR A 89 20.47 -2.00 9.57
CA TYR A 89 20.83 -1.19 8.41
C TYR A 89 20.31 0.25 8.63
N SER A 90 21.08 1.27 8.24
CA SER A 90 20.59 2.65 8.21
C SER A 90 19.47 2.76 7.16
N ASP A 91 18.42 3.54 7.45
CA ASP A 91 17.20 3.64 6.63
C ASP A 91 17.42 4.13 5.20
N GLU A 92 18.60 4.68 4.87
CA GLU A 92 18.99 5.05 3.51
C GLU A 92 19.48 3.88 2.65
N ILE A 93 19.45 2.65 3.18
CA ILE A 93 19.91 1.46 2.46
C ILE A 93 18.76 0.97 1.58
N SER A 94 18.76 1.41 0.32
CA SER A 94 18.11 0.67 -0.75
C SER A 94 18.77 -0.71 -0.82
N ILE A 95 18.17 -1.68 -0.11
CA ILE A 95 18.60 -3.07 -0.17
C ILE A 95 18.47 -3.47 -1.65
N PRO A 96 19.57 -3.80 -2.36
CA PRO A 96 19.43 -4.35 -3.70
C PRO A 96 18.60 -5.63 -3.59
N PRO A 97 17.59 -5.84 -4.45
CA PRO A 97 16.70 -7.00 -4.38
C PRO A 97 17.53 -8.27 -4.32
N SER A 98 17.46 -8.97 -3.17
CA SER A 98 18.01 -10.28 -2.84
C SER A 98 19.24 -10.76 -3.66
N ILE A 99 20.41 -10.80 -3.03
CA ILE A 99 21.60 -11.56 -3.51
C ILE A 99 21.39 -13.07 -3.40
N ILE A 100 20.19 -13.51 -3.01
CA ILE A 100 19.80 -14.92 -3.08
C ILE A 100 20.05 -15.37 -4.52
N PRO A 101 20.95 -16.35 -4.73
CA PRO A 101 21.16 -16.90 -6.05
C PRO A 101 19.80 -17.35 -6.56
N LYS A 102 19.30 -16.70 -7.63
CA LYS A 102 18.14 -17.23 -8.33
C LYS A 102 18.55 -18.60 -8.83
N ILE A 103 18.04 -19.64 -8.19
CA ILE A 103 18.16 -20.99 -8.72
C ILE A 103 17.63 -20.89 -10.15
N PRO A 104 18.44 -21.23 -11.18
CA PRO A 104 17.96 -21.25 -12.55
C PRO A 104 16.87 -22.31 -12.62
N THR A 105 15.64 -21.86 -12.40
CA THR A 105 14.47 -22.68 -12.66
C THR A 105 14.36 -22.70 -14.17
N PHE A 106 14.56 -23.89 -14.75
CA PHE A 106 14.08 -24.16 -16.09
C PHE A 106 12.56 -24.07 -16.02
N ARG A 107 12.05 -22.85 -16.12
CA ARG A 107 10.62 -22.66 -16.39
C ARG A 107 10.40 -23.45 -17.68
N LYS A 108 9.54 -24.47 -17.62
CA LYS A 108 8.93 -24.94 -18.85
C LYS A 108 8.40 -23.69 -19.54
N PRO A 109 8.65 -23.50 -20.85
CA PRO A 109 7.97 -22.44 -21.58
C PRO A 109 6.49 -22.55 -21.22
N PRO A 110 5.77 -21.42 -21.07
CA PRO A 110 4.34 -21.45 -20.83
C PRO A 110 3.77 -22.54 -21.73
N THR A 111 3.23 -23.60 -21.12
CA THR A 111 2.58 -24.62 -21.91
C THR A 111 1.54 -23.84 -22.67
N ASP A 112 1.61 -23.88 -24.00
CA ASP A 112 0.58 -23.33 -24.87
C ASP A 112 -0.64 -24.24 -24.66
N GLN A 113 -1.24 -24.13 -23.48
CA GLN A 113 -2.64 -24.37 -23.30
C GLN A 113 -3.24 -23.30 -24.17
N HIS A 114 -3.37 -23.59 -25.46
CA HIS A 114 -4.32 -22.94 -26.32
C HIS A 114 -5.57 -22.84 -25.47
N SER A 115 -5.84 -21.64 -24.96
CA SER A 115 -7.11 -21.33 -24.35
C SER A 115 -8.07 -21.44 -25.53
N THR A 116 -8.61 -22.63 -25.75
CA THR A 116 -9.80 -22.85 -26.57
C THR A 116 -10.98 -22.03 -26.04
N ILE A 117 -10.82 -21.41 -24.87
CA ILE A 117 -11.65 -20.35 -24.33
C ILE A 117 -11.31 -19.05 -25.10
N PRO A 118 -12.21 -18.57 -25.97
CA PRO A 118 -12.04 -17.27 -26.61
C PRO A 118 -12.03 -16.17 -25.55
N ASP A 119 -11.40 -15.04 -25.86
CA ASP A 119 -11.41 -13.88 -24.98
C ASP A 119 -12.83 -13.30 -24.88
N GLU A 120 -13.53 -13.62 -23.80
CA GLU A 120 -14.90 -13.16 -23.52
C GLU A 120 -14.94 -11.71 -22.98
N ILE A 121 -13.80 -11.07 -22.72
CA ILE A 121 -13.75 -9.71 -22.15
C ILE A 121 -14.55 -8.73 -23.01
N HIS A 122 -14.46 -8.86 -24.34
CA HIS A 122 -15.22 -8.00 -25.24
C HIS A 122 -16.73 -8.19 -25.07
N THR A 123 -17.18 -9.44 -24.95
CA THR A 123 -18.60 -9.78 -24.73
C THR A 123 -19.10 -9.18 -23.42
N PHE A 124 -18.33 -9.31 -22.33
CA PHE A 124 -18.69 -8.70 -21.05
C PHE A 124 -18.78 -7.17 -21.13
N GLN A 125 -17.83 -6.52 -21.81
CA GLN A 125 -17.84 -5.07 -21.98
C GLN A 125 -19.01 -4.58 -22.83
N GLU A 126 -19.47 -5.37 -23.80
CA GLU A 126 -20.65 -5.02 -24.60
C GLU A 126 -21.95 -5.20 -23.82
N MET A 127 -22.05 -6.26 -23.01
CA MET A 127 -23.22 -6.51 -22.16
C MET A 127 -23.36 -5.48 -21.04
N ASP A 128 -22.25 -4.98 -20.49
CA ASP A 128 -22.26 -4.00 -19.41
C ASP A 128 -22.62 -2.57 -19.88
N LYS A 129 -22.52 -2.27 -21.19
CA LYS A 129 -22.79 -0.93 -21.74
C LYS A 129 -24.28 -0.60 -21.77
N ILE A 130 -24.63 0.60 -21.33
CA ILE A 130 -25.98 1.16 -21.38
C ILE A 130 -26.07 2.15 -22.53
N LYS A 131 -26.95 1.87 -23.49
CA LYS A 131 -27.22 2.77 -24.63
C LYS A 131 -28.45 3.65 -24.39
N ASN A 132 -29.45 3.12 -23.70
CA ASN A 132 -30.74 3.78 -23.49
C ASN A 132 -31.30 3.39 -22.12
N ILE A 133 -32.16 4.25 -21.56
CA ILE A 133 -32.90 4.02 -20.32
C ILE A 133 -33.73 2.73 -20.39
N ASP A 134 -34.11 2.31 -21.60
CA ASP A 134 -34.83 1.06 -21.84
C ASP A 134 -34.09 -0.18 -21.35
N MET A 135 -32.76 -0.15 -21.29
CA MET A 135 -31.92 -1.26 -20.81
C MET A 135 -31.89 -1.38 -19.28
N LEU A 136 -32.50 -0.43 -18.56
CA LEU A 136 -32.57 -0.46 -17.11
C LEU A 136 -33.84 -1.21 -16.67
N HIS A 137 -33.62 -2.33 -15.98
CA HIS A 137 -34.66 -3.23 -15.50
C HIS A 137 -34.34 -3.71 -14.08
N GLU A 138 -35.34 -4.29 -13.43
CA GLU A 138 -35.21 -4.92 -12.11
C GLU A 138 -34.01 -5.88 -11.94
N PRO A 139 -33.67 -6.81 -12.87
CA PRO A 139 -32.49 -7.67 -12.71
C PRO A 139 -31.15 -6.92 -12.71
N ASN A 140 -31.13 -5.69 -13.22
CA ASN A 140 -29.94 -4.84 -13.22
C ASN A 140 -29.85 -3.97 -11.96
N SER A 141 -30.81 -4.13 -11.04
CA SER A 141 -30.85 -3.38 -9.79
C SER A 141 -29.65 -3.74 -8.91
N PRO A 142 -29.03 -2.73 -8.25
CA PRO A 142 -28.05 -3.00 -7.21
C PRO A 142 -28.65 -3.89 -6.11
N ASN A 143 -27.80 -4.68 -5.46
CA ASN A 143 -28.27 -5.60 -4.42
C ASN A 143 -29.02 -4.86 -3.31
N GLY A 144 -30.23 -5.32 -2.99
CA GLY A 144 -31.10 -4.71 -1.98
C GLY A 144 -31.96 -3.54 -2.47
N PHE A 145 -31.80 -3.09 -3.72
CA PHE A 145 -32.62 -2.01 -4.28
C PHE A 145 -33.84 -2.59 -5.02
N SER A 146 -34.99 -1.97 -4.79
CA SER A 146 -36.21 -2.15 -5.57
C SER A 146 -36.19 -1.24 -6.79
N PHE A 147 -36.83 -1.68 -7.88
CA PHE A 147 -36.88 -0.96 -9.14
C PHE A 147 -38.28 -0.43 -9.43
N GLN A 148 -38.36 0.83 -9.88
CA GLN A 148 -39.57 1.42 -10.38
C GLN A 148 -39.29 2.27 -11.62
N ARG A 149 -40.15 2.12 -12.63
CA ARG A 149 -40.01 2.82 -13.91
C ARG A 149 -41.13 3.83 -14.09
N TYR A 150 -40.75 5.04 -14.48
CA TYR A 150 -41.66 6.12 -14.86
C TYR A 150 -41.42 6.51 -16.33
N GLU A 151 -42.26 7.41 -16.85
CA GLU A 151 -42.17 7.88 -18.24
C GLU A 151 -40.92 8.72 -18.52
N SER A 152 -40.42 9.45 -17.52
CA SER A 152 -39.32 10.41 -17.67
C SER A 152 -38.02 10.00 -16.97
N PHE A 153 -38.08 9.03 -16.07
CA PHE A 153 -36.93 8.54 -15.32
C PHE A 153 -37.14 7.11 -14.79
N VAL A 154 -36.04 6.49 -14.40
CA VAL A 154 -35.99 5.21 -13.68
C VAL A 154 -35.51 5.46 -12.26
N LEU A 155 -36.13 4.78 -11.30
CA LEU A 155 -35.82 4.89 -9.88
C LEU A 155 -35.40 3.52 -9.33
N TYR A 156 -34.19 3.45 -8.81
CA TYR A 156 -33.78 2.39 -7.89
C TYR A 156 -33.85 2.94 -6.47
N TYR A 157 -34.50 2.23 -5.55
CA TYR A 157 -34.62 2.69 -4.17
C TYR A 157 -34.49 1.56 -3.16
N HIS A 158 -33.96 1.87 -1.99
CA HIS A 158 -33.87 0.97 -0.85
C HIS A 158 -34.50 1.65 0.36
N LEU A 159 -35.51 1.00 0.94
CA LEU A 159 -36.23 1.47 2.11
C LEU A 159 -35.71 0.72 3.34
N PHE A 160 -35.24 1.46 4.33
CA PHE A 160 -34.84 0.89 5.61
C PHE A 160 -35.35 1.75 6.75
N PHE A 161 -35.51 1.12 7.92
CA PHE A 161 -36.05 1.76 9.10
C PHE A 161 -34.95 1.85 10.15
N VAL A 162 -34.77 3.03 10.73
CA VAL A 162 -33.99 3.21 11.96
C VAL A 162 -35.00 3.55 13.04
N ASP A 163 -35.11 2.65 14.02
CA ASP A 163 -36.15 2.64 15.06
C ASP A 163 -37.56 2.60 14.43
N THR A 164 -38.21 3.76 14.33
CA THR A 164 -39.55 3.93 13.74
C THR A 164 -39.57 4.89 12.55
N THR A 165 -38.41 5.43 12.17
CA THR A 165 -38.30 6.44 11.11
C THR A 165 -37.89 5.78 9.80
N PRO A 166 -38.68 5.90 8.71
CA PRO A 166 -38.30 5.38 7.41
C PRO A 166 -37.25 6.28 6.75
N PHE A 167 -36.21 5.65 6.22
CA PHE A 167 -35.19 6.29 5.42
C PHE A 167 -35.17 5.71 4.01
N ILE A 168 -34.86 6.57 3.04
CA ILE A 168 -34.82 6.22 1.63
C ILE A 168 -33.42 6.49 1.09
N GLU A 169 -32.84 5.45 0.53
CA GLU A 169 -31.72 5.51 -0.40
C GLU A 169 -32.26 5.40 -1.81
N SER A 170 -31.87 6.29 -2.72
CA SER A 170 -32.32 6.20 -4.09
C SER A 170 -31.33 6.69 -5.12
N ILE A 171 -31.38 6.05 -6.28
CA ILE A 171 -30.65 6.39 -7.50
C ILE A 171 -31.71 6.66 -8.57
N CYS A 172 -31.85 7.91 -8.94
CA CYS A 172 -32.76 8.35 -9.98
C CYS A 172 -31.98 8.62 -11.27
N ILE A 173 -32.45 8.08 -12.39
CA ILE A 173 -31.79 8.14 -13.69
C ILE A 173 -32.77 8.72 -14.71
N ASP A 174 -32.48 9.91 -15.22
CA ASP A 174 -33.30 10.60 -16.22
C ASP A 174 -33.15 9.95 -17.61
N ASN A 175 -34.04 10.27 -18.56
CA ASN A 175 -33.97 9.78 -19.96
C ASN A 175 -32.63 10.05 -20.67
N ASN A 176 -31.89 11.07 -20.22
CA ASN A 176 -30.56 11.41 -20.74
C ASN A 176 -29.41 10.67 -20.00
N LEU A 177 -29.74 9.66 -19.19
CA LEU A 177 -28.83 8.88 -18.35
C LEU A 177 -28.10 9.70 -17.28
N HIS A 178 -28.63 10.88 -16.92
CA HIS A 178 -28.12 11.66 -15.79
C HIS A 178 -28.60 11.08 -14.47
N ILE A 179 -27.72 11.08 -13.47
CA ILE A 179 -27.98 10.45 -12.19
C ILE A 179 -28.19 11.49 -11.10
N LYS A 180 -29.18 11.26 -10.24
CA LYS A 180 -29.38 11.96 -8.96
C LYS A 180 -29.39 10.93 -7.84
N LEU A 181 -28.56 11.16 -6.84
CA LEU A 181 -28.44 10.28 -5.67
C LEU A 181 -29.15 10.92 -4.48
N HIS A 182 -29.86 10.12 -3.70
CA HIS A 182 -30.42 10.52 -2.42
C HIS A 182 -30.09 9.50 -1.35
N TYR A 183 -29.72 9.96 -0.16
CA TYR A 183 -29.46 9.13 1.01
C TYR A 183 -30.15 9.74 2.22
N LYS A 184 -30.88 8.93 2.99
CA LYS A 184 -31.72 9.39 4.11
C LYS A 184 -32.58 10.62 3.73
N SER A 185 -33.20 10.57 2.56
CA SER A 185 -34.04 11.66 2.02
C SER A 185 -33.32 12.97 1.71
N SER A 186 -31.98 13.00 1.75
CA SER A 186 -31.16 14.17 1.37
C SER A 186 -30.44 13.93 0.04
N PRO A 187 -30.34 14.93 -0.84
CA PRO A 187 -29.61 14.79 -2.10
C PRO A 187 -28.10 14.67 -1.83
N LEU A 188 -27.45 13.69 -2.46
CA LEU A 188 -26.02 13.47 -2.35
C LEU A 188 -25.26 14.04 -3.56
N PRO A 189 -24.07 14.62 -3.33
CA PRO A 189 -23.18 15.01 -4.42
C PRO A 189 -22.72 13.78 -5.19
N LEU A 190 -22.67 13.85 -6.52
CA LEU A 190 -22.06 12.79 -7.33
C LEU A 190 -20.56 12.66 -7.04
N PRO A 191 -19.96 11.45 -7.09
CA PRO A 191 -18.54 11.28 -6.84
C PRO A 191 -17.68 11.96 -7.91
N LYS A 192 -16.48 12.42 -7.52
CA LYS A 192 -15.55 13.16 -8.42
C LYS A 192 -15.21 12.35 -9.68
N TRP A 193 -14.95 11.05 -9.54
CA TRP A 193 -14.64 10.18 -10.68
C TRP A 193 -15.77 10.11 -11.70
N PHE A 194 -17.03 10.15 -11.25
CA PHE A 194 -18.18 10.09 -12.15
C PHE A 194 -18.41 11.40 -12.90
N ARG A 195 -18.14 12.54 -12.24
CA ARG A 195 -18.25 13.87 -12.86
C ARG A 195 -17.21 14.08 -13.95
N THR A 196 -15.97 13.70 -13.70
CA THR A 196 -14.84 14.01 -14.59
C THR A 196 -14.80 13.11 -15.83
N ILE A 197 -15.16 11.85 -15.70
CA ILE A 197 -14.93 10.86 -16.77
C ILE A 197 -16.09 10.83 -17.77
N ASN A 198 -17.34 10.94 -17.28
CA ASN A 198 -18.53 10.59 -18.08
C ASN A 198 -19.53 11.75 -18.25
N ASN A 199 -19.16 13.00 -17.96
CA ASN A 199 -20.10 14.14 -17.96
C ASN A 199 -21.38 13.86 -17.15
N CYS A 200 -21.25 13.15 -16.02
CA CYS A 200 -22.37 12.72 -15.17
C CYS A 200 -23.39 11.78 -15.83
N LYS A 201 -23.04 11.09 -16.92
CA LYS A 201 -23.90 10.11 -17.60
C LYS A 201 -23.55 8.68 -17.20
N LEU A 202 -24.59 7.86 -17.06
CA LEU A 202 -24.47 6.43 -16.82
C LEU A 202 -24.12 5.71 -18.13
N ILE A 203 -22.91 5.14 -18.21
CA ILE A 203 -22.42 4.45 -19.43
C ILE A 203 -22.41 2.93 -19.26
N SER A 204 -22.31 2.44 -18.02
CA SER A 204 -22.27 1.01 -17.73
C SER A 204 -23.10 0.61 -16.51
N LEU A 205 -23.59 -0.63 -16.48
CA LEU A 205 -24.40 -1.16 -15.38
C LEU A 205 -23.57 -1.34 -14.11
N SER A 206 -22.31 -1.76 -14.26
CA SER A 206 -21.33 -1.86 -13.18
C SER A 206 -21.15 -0.58 -12.36
N ILE A 207 -21.37 0.60 -12.96
CA ILE A 207 -21.31 1.89 -12.25
C ILE A 207 -22.41 2.00 -11.18
N LEU A 208 -23.57 1.38 -11.35
CA LEU A 208 -24.66 1.43 -10.37
C LEU A 208 -24.22 0.86 -9.02
N ASN A 209 -23.52 -0.28 -9.02
CA ASN A 209 -22.97 -0.89 -7.80
C ASN A 209 -21.90 0.01 -7.15
N ASN A 210 -21.06 0.66 -7.96
CA ASN A 210 -20.06 1.60 -7.46
C ASN A 210 -20.69 2.85 -6.81
N LEU A 211 -21.85 3.29 -7.31
CA LEU A 211 -22.60 4.41 -6.73
C LEU A 211 -23.20 4.03 -5.38
N VAL A 212 -23.72 2.81 -5.22
CA VAL A 212 -24.21 2.31 -3.93
C VAL A 212 -23.07 2.26 -2.91
N LEU A 213 -21.91 1.70 -3.28
CA LEU A 213 -20.73 1.68 -2.41
C LEU A 213 -20.30 3.09 -1.99
N TYR A 214 -20.34 4.04 -2.93
CA TYR A 214 -20.04 5.44 -2.63
C TYR A 214 -21.02 6.04 -1.62
N MET A 215 -22.32 5.76 -1.75
CA MET A 215 -23.34 6.24 -0.82
C MET A 215 -23.10 5.73 0.60
N HIS A 216 -22.72 4.45 0.76
CA HIS A 216 -22.44 3.85 2.07
C HIS A 216 -21.12 4.36 2.68
N ASN A 217 -20.05 4.48 1.90
CA ASN A 217 -18.76 4.95 2.40
C ASN A 217 -18.82 6.42 2.88
N LEU A 218 -19.57 7.28 2.18
CA LEU A 218 -19.70 8.68 2.55
C LEU A 218 -20.43 8.87 3.89
N VAL A 219 -21.22 7.87 4.28
CA VAL A 219 -21.92 7.84 5.57
C VAL A 219 -20.98 7.43 6.68
N GLU A 220 -20.15 6.41 6.45
CA GLU A 220 -19.14 6.00 7.42
C GLU A 220 -18.18 7.14 7.73
N GLU A 221 -17.66 7.83 6.71
CA GLU A 221 -16.77 8.99 6.90
C GLU A 221 -17.45 10.14 7.67
N ASN A 222 -18.73 10.42 7.39
CA ASN A 222 -19.48 11.45 8.13
C ASN A 222 -19.79 11.04 9.59
N LEU A 223 -20.01 9.74 9.87
CA LEU A 223 -20.18 9.24 11.23
C LEU A 223 -18.88 9.37 12.04
N TYR A 224 -17.73 9.03 11.46
CA TYR A 224 -16.43 9.21 12.12
C TYR A 224 -16.07 10.70 12.28
N GLY A 225 -16.46 11.57 11.35
CA GLY A 225 -16.28 13.02 11.45
C GLY A 225 -17.07 13.63 12.62
N LEU A 226 -18.36 13.30 12.75
CA LEU A 226 -19.22 13.81 13.82
C LEU A 226 -18.82 13.32 15.22
N VAL A 227 -18.35 12.07 15.34
CA VAL A 227 -17.85 11.53 16.62
C VAL A 227 -16.59 12.28 17.08
N ASN A 228 -15.72 12.68 16.16
CA ASN A 228 -14.50 13.42 16.48
C ASN A 228 -14.76 14.89 16.84
N GLU A 229 -15.82 15.51 16.31
CA GLU A 229 -16.22 16.88 16.65
C GLU A 229 -16.93 16.99 18.01
N LEU A 230 -17.60 15.93 18.47
CA LEU A 230 -18.23 15.88 19.80
C LEU A 230 -17.25 15.49 20.92
N SER A 231 -16.04 15.06 20.57
CA SER A 231 -14.97 14.69 21.51
C SER A 231 -13.88 15.76 21.71
N ASN A 232 -14.04 16.94 21.12
CA ASN A 232 -13.20 18.13 21.33
C ASN A 232 -14.01 19.26 21.97
#